data_AF-A0A5K1GXA6-F1
#
_entry.id   AF-A0A5K1GXA6-F1
#
_cell.length_a   1.000
_cell.length_b   1.000
_cell.length_c   1.000
_cell.angle_alpha   90.00
_cell.angle_beta   90.00
_cell.angle_gamma   90.00
#
_symmetry.space_group_name_H-M   'P 1'
#
loop_
_entity.id
_entity.type
_entity.pdbx_description
1 polymer ?
#
loop_
_entity_poly.entity_id
_entity_poly.type
_entity_poly.pdbx_seq_one_letter_code
_entity_poly.pdbx_strand_id
1 'polypeptide(L)' 'VNLAGGYYDAGDNVKFGFPMAFTTTMLAWSVIEFGSSMKGQLENAKAALRWSTDYLLKAANAKPNTLYVQVSAQRQQAEA' A
#
# COMPACT_ATOMS: atom_id res chain seq x y z
N VAL A 1 5.80 -16.73 0.00
CA VAL A 1 6.19 -15.32 -0.28
C VAL A 1 5.84 -14.48 0.94
N ASN A 2 6.74 -13.60 1.40
CA ASN A 2 6.45 -12.67 2.50
C ASN A 2 5.89 -11.35 1.94
N LEU A 3 4.60 -11.10 2.17
CA LEU A 3 3.89 -9.89 1.72
C LEU A 3 3.42 -9.01 2.89
N ALA A 4 4.13 -9.04 4.03
CA ALA A 4 3.84 -8.14 5.15
C ALA A 4 4.16 -6.66 4.82
N GLY A 5 3.39 -5.74 5.43
CA GLY A 5 3.44 -4.28 5.19
C GLY A 5 2.24 -3.77 4.39
N GLY A 6 2.30 -2.53 3.91
CA GLY A 6 1.22 -1.90 3.14
C GLY A 6 -0.01 -1.56 3.98
N TYR A 7 -1.04 -1.02 3.33
CA TYR A 7 -2.26 -0.57 3.99
C TYR A 7 -3.41 -1.56 3.81
N TYR A 8 -4.28 -1.65 4.81
CA TYR A 8 -5.64 -2.14 4.59
C TYR A 8 -6.43 -1.08 3.83
N ASP A 9 -7.32 -1.52 2.95
CA ASP A 9 -7.95 -0.64 1.96
C ASP A 9 -8.98 0.31 2.59
N ALA A 10 -9.79 -0.21 3.50
CA ALA A 10 -10.87 0.53 4.14
C ALA A 10 -11.09 0.05 5.60
N GLY A 11 -12.32 -0.34 5.94
CA GLY A 11 -12.68 -0.87 7.26
C GLY A 11 -12.49 -2.39 7.39
N ASP A 12 -11.97 -3.06 6.37
CA ASP A 12 -11.62 -4.47 6.42
C ASP A 12 -10.10 -4.66 6.64
N ASN A 13 -9.66 -5.91 6.66
CA ASN A 13 -8.23 -6.27 6.74
C ASN A 13 -7.71 -6.78 5.38
N VAL A 14 -8.31 -6.34 4.27
CA VAL A 14 -7.90 -6.72 2.92
C VAL A 14 -6.96 -5.67 2.35
N LYS A 15 -5.94 -6.13 1.65
CA LYS A 15 -4.99 -5.28 0.93
C LYS A 15 -5.34 -5.34 -0.55
N PHE A 16 -6.15 -4.40 -1.03
CA PHE A 16 -6.44 -4.26 -2.45
C PHE A 16 -5.33 -3.44 -3.13
N GLY A 17 -4.58 -4.07 -4.04
CA GLY A 17 -3.38 -3.47 -4.64
C GLY A 17 -3.67 -2.27 -5.54
N PHE A 18 -4.81 -2.29 -6.25
CA PHE A 18 -5.18 -1.21 -7.17
C PHE A 18 -5.48 0.12 -6.44
N PRO A 19 -6.42 0.19 -5.49
CA PRO A 19 -6.67 1.43 -4.73
C PRO A 19 -5.46 1.85 -3.88
N MET A 20 -4.66 0.92 -3.35
CA MET A 20 -3.41 1.27 -2.67
C MET A 20 -2.39 1.95 -3.60
N ALA A 21 -2.20 1.43 -4.81
CA ALA A 21 -1.29 2.02 -5.80
C ALA A 21 -1.79 3.40 -6.25
N PHE A 22 -3.11 3.56 -6.45
CA PHE A 22 -3.72 4.85 -6.75
C PHE A 22 -3.49 5.88 -5.62
N THR A 23 -3.82 5.54 -4.38
CA THR A 23 -3.61 6.40 -3.21
C THR A 23 -2.14 6.78 -3.03
N THR A 24 -1.23 5.82 -3.21
CA THR A 24 0.21 6.06 -3.14
C THR A 24 0.67 7.05 -4.21
N THR A 25 0.16 6.90 -5.44
CA THR A 25 0.48 7.81 -6.55
C THR A 25 -0.02 9.22 -6.28
N MET A 26 -1.26 9.35 -5.81
CA MET A 26 -1.85 10.65 -5.46
C MET A 26 -1.10 11.35 -4.32
N LEU A 27 -0.69 10.60 -3.29
CA LEU A 27 0.11 11.16 -2.20
C LEU A 27 1.51 11.58 -2.70
N ALA A 28 2.14 10.78 -3.57
CA ALA A 28 3.46 11.10 -4.13
C ALA A 28 3.40 12.37 -4.97
N TRP A 29 2.39 12.48 -5.83
CA TRP A 29 2.16 13.71 -6.60
C TRP A 29 1.89 14.89 -5.67
N SER A 30 1.06 14.72 -4.64
CA SER A 30 0.79 15.79 -3.67
C SER A 30 2.06 16.27 -2.96
N VAL A 31 2.99 15.36 -2.63
CA VAL A 31 4.29 15.72 -2.04
C VAL A 31 5.16 16.49 -3.03
N ILE A 32 5.18 16.11 -4.31
CA ILE A 32 5.94 16.80 -5.36
C ILE A 32 5.39 18.22 -5.57
N GLU A 33 4.08 18.36 -5.70
CA GLU A 33 3.42 19.62 -6.04
C GLU A 33 3.32 20.57 -4.82
N PHE A 34 2.97 20.03 -3.65
CA PHE A 34 2.59 20.82 -2.48
C PHE A 34 3.48 20.59 -1.25
N GLY A 35 4.61 19.90 -1.39
CA GLY A 35 5.47 19.51 -0.27
C GLY A 35 5.93 20.70 0.61
N SER A 36 6.20 21.86 0.00
CA SER A 36 6.56 23.10 0.73
C SER A 36 5.41 23.62 1.62
N SER A 37 4.16 23.35 1.24
CA SER A 37 2.95 23.74 1.98
C SER A 37 2.57 22.74 3.08
N MET A 38 3.20 21.56 3.12
CA MET A 38 2.89 20.51 4.11
C MET A 38 3.44 20.80 5.52
N LYS A 39 4.26 21.86 5.69
CA LYS A 39 4.85 22.26 6.98
C LYS A 39 5.52 21.06 7.66
N GLY A 40 5.27 20.84 8.96
CA GLY A 40 5.80 19.70 9.72
C GLY A 40 5.26 18.32 9.33
N GLN A 41 4.41 18.20 8.30
CA GLN A 41 3.85 16.92 7.85
C GLN A 41 4.61 16.27 6.69
N LEU A 42 5.58 16.97 6.08
CA LEU A 42 6.31 16.43 4.92
C LEU A 42 6.99 15.10 5.22
N GLU A 43 7.62 14.97 6.38
CA GLU A 43 8.29 13.72 6.77
C GLU A 43 7.30 12.59 7.08
N ASN A 44 6.12 12.92 7.63
CA ASN A 44 5.04 11.93 7.81
C ASN A 44 4.49 11.46 6.46
N ALA A 45 4.32 12.37 5.49
CA ALA A 45 3.88 12.02 4.14
C ALA A 45 4.90 11.13 3.43
N LYS A 46 6.19 11.42 3.55
CA LYS A 46 7.27 10.55 3.04
C LYS A 46 7.29 9.19 3.73
N ALA A 47 7.07 9.14 5.05
CA ALA A 47 6.97 7.88 5.78
C ALA A 47 5.78 7.02 5.32
N ALA A 48 4.63 7.65 5.07
CA ALA A 48 3.45 6.96 4.52
C ALA A 48 3.72 6.42 3.10
N LEU A 49 4.37 7.22 2.24
CA LEU A 49 4.81 6.77 0.92
C LEU A 49 5.78 5.60 1.00
N ARG A 50 6.76 5.65 1.92
CA ARG A 50 7.71 4.56 2.15
C ARG A 50 6.97 3.27 2.52
N TRP A 51 5.98 3.34 3.42
CA TRP A 51 5.21 2.17 3.86
C TRP A 51 4.46 1.47 2.72
N SER A 52 3.81 2.23 1.83
CA SER A 52 3.09 1.65 0.71
C SER A 52 4.01 1.21 -0.43
N THR A 53 5.02 2.01 -0.78
CA THR A 53 5.96 1.69 -1.87
C THR A 53 6.85 0.49 -1.54
N ASP A 54 7.32 0.34 -0.30
CA ASP A 54 8.04 -0.86 0.13
C ASP A 54 7.17 -2.12 -0.04
N TYR A 55 5.86 -2.03 0.21
CA TYR A 55 4.94 -3.14 -0.05
C TYR A 55 4.72 -3.40 -1.55
N LEU A 56 4.46 -2.36 -2.35
CA LEU A 56 4.25 -2.51 -3.79
C LEU A 56 5.49 -3.11 -4.47
N LEU A 57 6.69 -2.72 -4.04
CA LEU A 57 7.94 -3.29 -4.54
C LEU A 57 8.08 -4.77 -4.19
N LYS A 58 7.72 -5.17 -2.96
CA LYS A 58 7.68 -6.59 -2.57
C LYS A 58 6.65 -7.36 -3.42
N ALA A 59 5.47 -6.79 -3.63
CA ALA A 59 4.39 -7.41 -4.39
C ALA A 59 4.75 -7.61 -5.88
N ALA A 60 5.55 -6.72 -6.46
CA ALA A 60 6.02 -6.81 -7.85
C ALA A 60 7.25 -7.71 -8.04
N ASN A 61 8.11 -7.86 -7.01
CA ASN A 61 9.40 -8.55 -7.14
C ASN A 61 9.49 -9.87 -6.36
N ALA A 62 8.44 -10.27 -5.66
CA ALA A 62 8.40 -11.52 -4.90
C ALA A 62 8.68 -12.79 -5.73
N LYS A 63 8.32 -12.77 -7.02
CA LYS A 63 8.54 -13.86 -7.96
C LYS A 63 8.66 -13.29 -9.38
N PRO A 64 9.56 -13.80 -10.25
CA PRO A 64 9.67 -13.35 -11.62
C PRO A 64 8.33 -13.40 -12.38
N ASN A 65 8.06 -12.39 -13.22
CA ASN A 65 6.87 -12.29 -14.07
C ASN A 65 5.53 -12.44 -13.32
N THR A 66 5.48 -12.06 -12.04
CA THR A 66 4.29 -12.20 -11.18
C THR A 66 4.05 -10.89 -10.43
N LEU A 67 2.80 -10.42 -10.42
CA LEU A 67 2.38 -9.30 -9.58
C LEU A 67 1.31 -9.77 -8.58
N TYR A 68 1.57 -9.60 -7.30
CA TYR A 68 0.58 -9.85 -6.26
C TYR A 68 -0.33 -8.63 -6.09
N VAL A 69 -1.62 -8.77 -6.40
CA VAL A 69 -2.57 -7.65 -6.41
C VAL A 69 -3.56 -7.64 -5.25
N GLN A 70 -3.64 -8.72 -4.47
CA GLN A 70 -4.56 -8.80 -3.32
C GLN A 70 -4.00 -9.72 -2.23
N VAL A 71 -4.18 -9.32 -0.96
CA VAL A 71 -3.96 -10.18 0.21
C VAL A 71 -5.16 -10.06 1.12
N SER A 72 -5.79 -11.18 1.45
CA SER A 72 -6.88 -11.28 2.43
C SER A 72 -6.64 -12.48 3.35
N ALA A 73 -7.22 -12.44 4.54
CA ALA A 73 -7.35 -13.65 5.33
C ALA A 73 -8.47 -14.51 4.71
N GLN A 74 -8.19 -15.79 4.45
CA GLN A 74 -9.28 -16.76 4.27
C GLN A 74 -10.05 -16.82 5.58
N ARG A 75 -11.31 -16.38 5.59
CA ARG A 75 -12.25 -16.95 6.57
C ARG A 75 -12.29 -18.44 6.22
N GLN A 76 -11.75 -19.29 7.10
CA GLN A 76 -12.26 -20.66 7.15
C GLN A 76 -13.78 -20.51 7.27
N GLN A 77 -14.52 -20.98 6.27
CA GLN A 77 -15.95 -21.11 6.41
C GLN A 77 -16.13 -22.01 7.62
N ALA A 78 -16.54 -21.42 8.74
CA ALA A 78 -17.13 -22.20 9.81
C ALA A 78 -18.39 -22.77 9.18
N GLU A 79 -18.30 -24.05 8.82
CA GLU A 79 -19.44 -24.88 8.42
C GLU A 79 -20.53 -24.67 9.49
N ALA A 80 -21.68 -24.17 9.03
CA ALA A 80 -22.92 -24.11 9.78
C ALA A 80 -23.94 -25.01 9.09
#